data_AF-A0A3G1KV63-F1
#
_entry.id   AF-A0A3G1KV63-F1
#
_cell.length_a   1.000
_cell.length_b   1.000
_cell.length_c   1.000
_cell.angle_alpha   90.00
_cell.angle_beta   90.00
_cell.angle_gamma   90.00
#
_symmetry.space_group_name_H-M   'P 1'
#
loop_
_entity.id
_entity.type
_entity.pdbx_description
1 polymer ?
#
loop_
_entity_poly.entity_id
_entity_poly.type
_entity_poly.pdbx_seq_one_letter_code
_entity_poly.pdbx_strand_id
1 'polypeptide(L)'
;MKKLTFLISLVCLLMLFTGAVYAMDTPKSNDLVVIEKAEITDINQLLSRAKNGKSDLNVQPFIKKQNVFLESHGNSKKLESFTTAQVLKEIKKKDGSTEKTVAVTTFVEIKSSDFSIQGTGHYDDEDGDSTGSVLAYSTVYWNTVTDSLDNTGYLLTKVNGGWQIQDAQVSLSNRTVQYYCSGMTIDSGPSVKQKYTQTPTANAYAYNTGFTKYVVKWQGSASIGMTSTVKLTRGTANWNFSFTNDHIE
;
A
#
# COMPACT_ATOMS: atom_id res chain seq x y z
N MET A 1 -9.38 42.92 -62.92
CA MET A 1 -9.80 43.25 -61.53
C MET A 1 -10.78 42.24 -60.91
N LYS A 2 -10.74 40.94 -61.27
CA LYS A 2 -11.62 39.89 -60.69
C LYS A 2 -10.90 38.88 -59.79
N LYS A 3 -9.56 38.96 -59.69
CA LYS A 3 -8.74 38.05 -58.84
C LYS A 3 -8.40 38.62 -57.47
N LEU A 4 -8.64 39.92 -57.23
CA LEU A 4 -8.35 40.58 -55.96
C LEU A 4 -9.52 40.51 -54.97
N THR A 5 -10.76 40.40 -55.47
CA THR A 5 -11.97 40.26 -54.64
C THR A 5 -12.15 38.87 -54.04
N PHE A 6 -11.53 37.83 -54.60
CA PHE A 6 -11.63 36.47 -54.06
C PHE A 6 -10.72 36.25 -52.85
N LEU A 7 -9.58 36.97 -52.77
CA LEU A 7 -8.62 36.80 -51.68
C LEU A 7 -9.10 37.47 -50.38
N ILE A 8 -9.82 38.59 -50.48
CA ILE A 8 -10.37 39.30 -49.30
C ILE A 8 -11.57 38.54 -48.71
N SER A 9 -12.37 37.87 -49.54
CA SER A 9 -13.51 37.06 -49.07
C SER A 9 -13.09 35.76 -48.34
N LEU A 10 -11.91 35.22 -48.63
CA LEU A 10 -11.39 34.01 -47.97
C LEU A 10 -10.77 34.32 -46.59
N VAL A 11 -10.19 35.52 -46.42
CA VAL A 11 -9.59 35.95 -45.15
C VAL A 11 -10.66 36.33 -44.11
N CYS A 12 -11.83 36.83 -44.53
CA CYS A 12 -12.94 37.11 -43.61
C CYS A 12 -13.68 35.85 -43.12
N LEU A 13 -13.66 34.74 -43.87
CA LEU A 13 -14.35 33.50 -43.46
C LEU A 13 -13.52 32.67 -42.46
N LEU A 14 -12.22 32.91 -42.36
CA LEU A 14 -11.31 32.22 -41.42
C LEU A 14 -11.28 32.85 -40.01
N MET A 15 -11.93 34.00 -39.79
CA MET A 15 -11.98 34.65 -38.47
C MET A 15 -13.25 34.33 -37.66
N LEU A 16 -14.20 33.54 -38.19
CA LEU A 16 -15.50 33.27 -37.53
C LEU A 16 -15.53 31.98 -36.68
N PHE A 17 -14.39 31.31 -36.48
CA PHE A 17 -14.26 30.18 -35.57
C PHE A 17 -13.26 30.43 -34.43
N THR A 18 -13.19 31.66 -33.91
CA THR A 18 -12.76 31.82 -32.52
C THR A 18 -13.92 31.39 -31.65
N GLY A 19 -14.04 30.08 -31.41
CA GLY A 19 -14.88 29.59 -30.33
C GLY A 19 -14.53 30.38 -29.08
N ALA A 20 -15.54 30.91 -28.39
CA ALA A 20 -15.33 31.52 -27.10
C ALA A 20 -14.62 30.48 -26.22
N VAL A 21 -13.33 30.69 -25.98
CA VAL A 21 -12.63 30.02 -24.89
C VAL A 21 -13.20 30.69 -23.66
N TYR A 22 -14.32 30.15 -23.17
CA TYR A 22 -14.67 30.35 -21.78
C TYR A 22 -13.51 29.73 -21.01
N ALA A 23 -12.65 30.59 -20.47
CA ALA A 23 -11.93 30.25 -19.27
C ALA A 23 -13.03 29.95 -18.25
N MET A 24 -13.40 28.68 -18.16
CA MET A 24 -14.16 28.18 -17.03
C MET A 24 -13.26 28.50 -15.85
N ASP A 25 -13.62 29.53 -15.08
CA ASP A 25 -13.06 29.73 -13.76
C ASP A 25 -13.24 28.38 -13.07
N THR A 26 -12.16 27.61 -12.97
CA THR A 26 -12.11 26.50 -12.05
C THR A 26 -12.48 27.16 -10.74
N PRO A 27 -13.61 26.80 -10.09
CA PRO A 27 -13.93 27.39 -8.81
C PRO A 27 -12.67 27.20 -7.98
N LYS A 28 -12.05 28.30 -7.52
CA LYS A 28 -10.95 28.21 -6.57
C LYS A 28 -11.52 27.35 -5.46
N SER A 29 -11.06 26.10 -5.39
CA SER A 29 -11.57 25.19 -4.41
C SER A 29 -11.19 25.82 -3.08
N ASN A 30 -12.18 26.22 -2.27
CA ASN A 30 -11.92 26.71 -0.91
C ASN A 30 -11.61 25.53 0.03
N ASP A 31 -11.12 24.43 -0.54
CA ASP A 31 -10.60 23.31 0.21
C ASP A 31 -9.41 23.78 1.03
N LEU A 32 -9.45 23.50 2.32
CA LEU A 32 -8.37 23.81 3.23
C LEU A 32 -7.43 22.60 3.29
N VAL A 33 -6.21 22.77 2.79
CA VAL A 33 -5.13 21.80 3.01
C VAL A 33 -4.70 21.91 4.47
N VAL A 34 -5.01 20.88 5.26
CA VAL A 34 -4.69 20.81 6.70
C VAL A 34 -3.30 20.21 6.91
N ILE A 35 -2.96 19.20 6.11
CA ILE A 35 -1.67 18.50 6.15
C ILE A 35 -1.18 18.30 4.72
N GLU A 36 0.09 18.59 4.49
CA GLU A 36 0.83 18.19 3.30
C GLU A 36 2.29 17.95 3.72
N LYS A 37 2.72 16.69 3.69
CA LYS A 37 4.06 16.27 4.11
C LYS A 37 4.69 15.43 3.02
N ALA A 38 6.00 15.61 2.82
CA ALA A 38 6.79 14.66 2.04
C ALA A 38 6.79 13.30 2.74
N GLU A 39 6.71 12.23 1.95
CA GLU A 39 6.78 10.87 2.46
C GLU A 39 8.21 10.54 2.92
N ILE A 40 8.35 9.96 4.11
CA ILE A 40 9.57 9.27 4.50
C ILE A 40 9.56 7.91 3.80
N THR A 41 10.49 7.69 2.88
CA THR A 41 10.63 6.42 2.14
C THR A 41 11.85 5.60 2.56
N ASP A 42 12.74 6.16 3.39
CA ASP A 42 13.92 5.45 3.88
C ASP A 42 13.50 4.30 4.81
N ILE A 43 13.87 3.07 4.41
CA ILE A 43 13.45 1.83 5.06
C ILE A 43 13.96 1.77 6.52
N ASN A 44 15.20 2.20 6.77
CA ASN A 44 15.78 2.16 8.10
C ASN A 44 15.12 3.18 9.03
N GLN A 45 14.81 4.37 8.52
CA GLN A 45 14.09 5.40 9.25
C GLN A 45 12.66 4.95 9.58
N LEU A 46 11.96 4.31 8.63
CA LEU A 46 10.63 3.76 8.86
C LEU A 46 10.63 2.61 9.86
N LEU A 47 11.61 1.70 9.76
CA LEU A 47 11.79 0.61 10.74
C LEU A 47 12.05 1.16 12.13
N SER A 48 12.92 2.18 12.25
CA SER A 48 13.19 2.87 13.52
C SER A 48 11.92 3.52 14.09
N ARG A 49 11.11 4.19 13.25
CA ARG A 49 9.82 4.74 13.68
C ARG A 49 8.90 3.64 14.21
N ALA A 50 8.78 2.52 13.48
CA ALA A 50 7.93 1.40 13.84
C ALA A 50 8.34 0.78 15.20
N LYS A 51 9.64 0.49 15.39
CA LYS A 51 10.16 -0.08 16.65
C LYS A 51 9.99 0.86 17.85
N ASN A 52 10.03 2.17 17.61
CA ASN A 52 9.86 3.19 18.66
C ASN A 52 8.39 3.65 18.84
N GLY A 53 7.42 2.98 18.21
CA GLY A 53 6.00 3.35 18.31
C GLY A 53 5.67 4.74 17.73
N LYS A 54 6.53 5.32 16.89
CA LYS A 54 6.30 6.62 16.26
C LYS A 54 5.40 6.45 15.04
N SER A 55 4.22 7.05 15.08
CA SER A 55 3.23 6.96 14.01
C SER A 55 2.34 8.21 13.99
N ASP A 56 1.94 8.65 12.80
CA ASP A 56 1.06 9.81 12.61
C ASP A 56 -0.43 9.48 12.92
N LEU A 57 -0.77 8.19 13.04
CA LEU A 57 -2.10 7.69 13.41
C LEU A 57 -2.01 6.43 14.28
N ASN A 58 -3.09 6.08 14.98
CA ASN A 58 -3.14 4.89 15.83
C ASN A 58 -3.01 3.61 14.99
N VAL A 59 -1.90 2.89 15.15
CA VAL A 59 -1.61 1.68 14.38
C VAL A 59 -2.13 0.37 14.99
N GLN A 60 -2.66 0.40 16.21
CA GLN A 60 -3.15 -0.81 16.89
C GLN A 60 -4.20 -1.61 16.10
N PRO A 61 -5.13 -0.97 15.37
CA PRO A 61 -6.09 -1.70 14.52
C PRO A 61 -5.42 -2.52 13.41
N PHE A 62 -4.23 -2.13 12.92
CA PHE A 62 -3.51 -2.85 11.87
C PHE A 62 -2.67 -4.00 12.46
N ILE A 63 -2.01 -3.79 13.60
CA ILE A 63 -1.13 -4.79 14.23
C ILE A 63 -1.90 -6.09 14.56
N LYS A 64 -3.16 -5.99 14.99
CA LYS A 64 -3.99 -7.16 15.35
C LYS A 64 -4.32 -8.08 14.17
N LYS A 65 -4.24 -7.60 12.93
CA LYS A 65 -4.66 -8.33 11.73
C LYS A 65 -3.51 -8.91 10.91
N GLN A 66 -2.28 -8.56 11.29
CA GLN A 66 -1.09 -9.05 10.61
C GLN A 66 -0.94 -10.55 10.83
N ASN A 67 -1.18 -11.29 9.76
CA ASN A 67 -0.90 -12.71 9.65
C ASN A 67 0.53 -12.85 9.13
N VAL A 68 1.44 -13.20 10.03
CA VAL A 68 2.87 -13.32 9.75
C VAL A 68 3.33 -14.71 10.16
N PHE A 69 3.63 -15.54 9.17
CA PHE A 69 3.95 -16.94 9.37
C PHE A 69 5.20 -17.34 8.60
N LEU A 70 6.02 -18.14 9.25
CA LEU A 70 7.12 -18.86 8.64
C LEU A 70 6.83 -20.35 8.75
N GLU A 71 6.74 -21.03 7.61
CA GLU A 71 6.29 -22.42 7.53
C GLU A 71 7.37 -23.33 6.95
N SER A 72 7.55 -24.51 7.55
CA SER A 72 8.42 -25.56 7.02
C SER A 72 7.92 -26.94 7.45
N HIS A 73 7.86 -27.89 6.51
CA HIS A 73 7.48 -29.30 6.78
C HIS A 73 6.17 -29.48 7.58
N GLY A 74 5.18 -28.61 7.37
CA GLY A 74 3.89 -28.67 8.08
C GLY A 74 3.87 -27.97 9.44
N ASN A 75 5.01 -27.48 9.94
CA ASN A 75 5.09 -26.63 11.12
C ASN A 75 5.02 -25.15 10.72
N SER A 76 4.42 -24.33 11.58
CA SER A 76 4.27 -22.89 11.39
C SER A 76 4.71 -22.13 12.64
N LYS A 77 5.48 -21.06 12.45
CA LYS A 77 5.90 -20.12 13.50
C LYS A 77 5.30 -18.75 13.19
N LYS A 78 4.58 -18.18 14.16
CA LYS A 78 4.14 -16.78 14.08
C LYS A 78 5.32 -15.87 14.41
N LEU A 79 5.55 -14.85 13.58
CA LEU A 79 6.61 -13.86 13.81
C LEU A 79 6.03 -12.53 14.31
N GLU A 80 6.87 -11.78 15.01
CA GLU A 80 6.55 -10.41 15.43
C GLU A 80 6.63 -9.46 14.23
N SER A 81 5.84 -8.39 14.27
CA SER A 81 5.81 -7.36 13.24
C SER A 81 5.78 -5.97 13.87
N PHE A 82 6.35 -5.01 13.15
CA PHE A 82 6.44 -3.61 13.58
C PHE A 82 5.73 -2.73 12.56
N THR A 83 4.88 -1.80 13.01
CA THR A 83 4.07 -0.95 12.12
C THR A 83 4.26 0.52 12.42
N THR A 84 4.35 1.34 11.37
CA THR A 84 4.30 2.81 11.45
C THR A 84 3.39 3.34 10.34
N ALA A 85 2.82 4.51 10.55
CA ALA A 85 1.99 5.18 9.57
C ALA A 85 2.37 6.66 9.41
N GLN A 86 2.08 7.17 8.22
CA GLN A 86 2.30 8.54 7.80
C GLN A 86 1.01 9.08 7.19
N VAL A 87 0.55 10.23 7.68
CA VAL A 87 -0.51 11.00 7.01
C VAL A 87 0.19 11.97 6.06
N LEU A 88 0.09 11.69 4.76
CA LEU A 88 0.81 12.43 3.72
C LEU A 88 0.05 13.69 3.30
N LYS A 89 -1.27 13.59 3.24
CA LYS A 89 -2.16 14.68 2.86
C LYS A 89 -3.46 14.62 3.64
N GLU A 90 -3.97 15.77 4.05
CA GLU A 90 -5.32 15.94 4.58
C GLU A 90 -5.95 17.22 4.03
N ILE A 91 -7.13 17.08 3.45
CA ILE A 91 -7.91 18.17 2.87
C ILE A 91 -9.26 18.22 3.59
N LYS A 92 -9.66 19.39 4.05
CA LYS A 92 -11.01 19.64 4.58
C LYS A 92 -11.81 20.45 3.56
N LYS A 93 -12.94 19.92 3.13
CA LYS A 93 -13.83 20.57 2.18
C LYS A 93 -14.83 21.48 2.88
N LYS A 94 -15.45 22.37 2.09
CA LYS A 94 -16.50 23.31 2.55
C LYS A 94 -17.72 22.63 3.16
N ASP A 95 -18.10 21.47 2.62
CA ASP A 95 -19.25 20.68 3.08
C ASP A 95 -18.97 19.93 4.40
N GLY A 96 -17.76 20.07 4.95
CA GLY A 96 -17.32 19.41 6.17
C GLY A 96 -16.67 18.05 5.94
N SER A 97 -16.71 17.51 4.70
CA SER A 97 -16.03 16.25 4.37
C SER A 97 -14.51 16.41 4.40
N THR A 98 -13.82 15.29 4.57
CA THR A 98 -12.36 15.24 4.58
C THR A 98 -11.82 14.19 3.64
N GLU A 99 -10.68 14.47 3.03
CA GLU A 99 -9.90 13.51 2.24
C GLU A 99 -8.53 13.34 2.86
N LYS A 100 -8.07 12.10 3.00
CA LYS A 100 -6.71 11.81 3.49
C LYS A 100 -5.98 10.86 2.56
N THR A 101 -4.67 11.05 2.45
CA THR A 101 -3.76 10.07 1.86
C THR A 101 -2.86 9.54 2.97
N VAL A 102 -2.86 8.22 3.13
CA VAL A 102 -2.18 7.54 4.22
C VAL A 102 -1.26 6.47 3.65
N ALA A 103 -0.05 6.37 4.21
CA ALA A 103 0.88 5.28 3.97
C ALA A 103 1.11 4.51 5.27
N VAL A 104 0.86 3.20 5.27
CA VAL A 104 1.11 2.31 6.42
C VAL A 104 2.16 1.29 6.05
N THR A 105 3.28 1.35 6.77
CA THR A 105 4.40 0.45 6.56
C THR A 105 4.51 -0.54 7.71
N THR A 106 4.63 -1.81 7.36
CA THR A 106 4.81 -2.90 8.30
C THR A 106 6.08 -3.67 7.94
N PHE A 107 6.81 -4.07 8.97
CA PHE A 107 8.09 -4.77 8.91
C PHE A 107 8.01 -6.10 9.64
N VAL A 108 8.78 -7.08 9.16
CA VAL A 108 9.03 -8.36 9.82
C VAL A 108 10.51 -8.67 9.68
N GLU A 109 11.17 -8.91 10.82
CA GLU A 109 12.55 -9.37 10.87
C GLU A 109 12.54 -10.89 11.06
N ILE A 110 13.05 -11.62 10.07
CA ILE A 110 13.26 -13.06 10.13
C ILE A 110 14.71 -13.26 10.54
N LYS A 111 14.93 -13.82 11.72
CA LYS A 111 16.26 -14.08 12.29
C LYS A 111 16.74 -15.48 11.94
N SER A 112 18.04 -15.71 12.06
CA SER A 112 18.62 -17.04 11.83
C SER A 112 18.01 -18.10 12.74
N SER A 113 17.74 -17.74 13.99
CA SER A 113 17.05 -18.59 14.98
C SER A 113 15.57 -18.85 14.68
N ASP A 114 14.96 -18.14 13.72
CA ASP A 114 13.60 -18.45 13.26
C ASP A 114 13.57 -19.64 12.30
N PHE A 115 14.70 -20.06 11.74
CA PHE A 115 14.77 -21.19 10.82
C PHE A 115 14.72 -22.56 11.49
N SER A 116 14.94 -22.65 12.81
CA SER A 116 14.89 -23.89 13.59
C SER A 116 13.46 -24.40 13.88
N ILE A 117 12.55 -24.30 12.90
CA ILE A 117 11.14 -24.72 12.98
C ILE A 117 10.98 -26.27 13.08
N GLN A 118 12.06 -27.04 13.17
CA GLN A 118 12.01 -28.50 13.31
C GLN A 118 12.05 -28.96 14.78
N GLY A 119 11.12 -29.87 15.11
CA GLY A 119 11.14 -30.62 16.35
C GLY A 119 12.38 -31.51 16.46
N THR A 120 12.99 -31.50 17.64
CA THR A 120 13.92 -32.50 18.20
C THR A 120 14.83 -33.21 17.19
N GLY A 121 15.61 -32.45 16.44
CA GLY A 121 16.81 -32.93 15.77
C GLY A 121 17.92 -31.96 16.14
N HIS A 122 18.85 -32.43 16.97
CA HIS A 122 19.94 -31.62 17.53
C HIS A 122 20.83 -31.13 16.39
N TYR A 123 20.60 -29.88 15.97
CA TYR A 123 21.67 -29.06 15.41
C TYR A 123 22.21 -28.28 16.60
N ASP A 124 23.45 -28.59 17.00
CA ASP A 124 24.26 -27.73 17.86
C ASP A 124 24.53 -26.41 17.13
N ASP A 125 23.51 -25.55 17.06
CA ASP A 125 23.71 -24.16 16.72
C ASP A 125 23.88 -23.43 18.07
N GLU A 126 25.16 -23.31 18.45
CA GLU A 126 25.66 -22.34 19.42
C GLU A 126 24.85 -21.05 19.34
N ASP A 127 24.23 -20.65 20.46
CA ASP A 127 23.61 -19.33 20.70
C ASP A 127 23.24 -18.58 19.42
N GLY A 128 22.17 -19.03 18.75
CA GLY A 128 21.76 -18.55 17.43
C GLY A 128 21.92 -17.03 17.30
N ASP A 129 22.83 -16.63 16.40
CA ASP A 129 23.18 -15.23 16.19
C ASP A 129 21.90 -14.39 16.00
N SER A 130 21.78 -13.35 16.82
CA SER A 130 20.65 -12.42 16.82
C SER A 130 20.53 -11.61 15.53
N THR A 131 21.48 -11.77 14.60
CA THR A 131 21.46 -11.12 13.29
C THR A 131 20.23 -11.50 12.47
N GLY A 132 19.62 -10.48 11.86
CA GLY A 132 18.52 -10.66 10.94
C GLY A 132 19.01 -11.37 9.67
N SER A 133 18.25 -12.35 9.19
CA SER A 133 18.51 -13.04 7.93
C SER A 133 17.76 -12.38 6.77
N VAL A 134 16.50 -12.02 6.99
CA VAL A 134 15.69 -11.30 5.99
C VAL A 134 14.82 -10.26 6.67
N LEU A 135 14.86 -9.02 6.18
CA LEU A 135 13.90 -7.97 6.52
C LEU A 135 12.82 -7.92 5.44
N ALA A 136 11.62 -8.35 5.77
CA ALA A 136 10.45 -8.17 4.92
C ALA A 136 9.71 -6.88 5.28
N TYR A 137 9.19 -6.19 4.27
CA TYR A 137 8.40 -4.98 4.48
C TYR A 137 7.33 -4.80 3.42
N SER A 138 6.26 -4.10 3.80
CA SER A 138 5.23 -3.63 2.87
C SER A 138 4.73 -2.27 3.32
N THR A 139 4.57 -1.36 2.37
CA THR A 139 3.85 -0.10 2.51
C THR A 139 2.59 -0.16 1.67
N VAL A 140 1.44 -0.09 2.32
CA VAL A 140 0.14 0.06 1.67
C VAL A 140 -0.27 1.53 1.69
N TYR A 141 -0.73 2.03 0.55
CA TYR A 141 -1.20 3.40 0.40
C TYR A 141 -2.69 3.36 0.13
N TRP A 142 -3.44 4.15 0.88
CA TRP A 142 -4.85 4.35 0.60
C TRP A 142 -5.25 5.80 0.72
N ASN A 143 -6.30 6.13 -0.01
CA ASN A 143 -7.04 7.35 0.21
C ASN A 143 -8.27 7.06 1.07
N THR A 144 -8.61 7.99 1.94
CA THR A 144 -9.90 8.01 2.64
C THR A 144 -10.72 9.20 2.18
N VAL A 145 -12.04 9.01 2.11
CA VAL A 145 -13.02 10.09 2.01
C VAL A 145 -13.98 9.89 3.16
N THR A 146 -14.12 10.90 4.01
CA THR A 146 -15.05 10.89 5.15
C THR A 146 -16.08 11.98 4.92
N ASP A 147 -17.37 11.63 4.88
CA ASP A 147 -18.45 12.59 4.70
C ASP A 147 -18.74 13.38 6.01
N SER A 148 -19.68 14.33 5.94
CA SER A 148 -20.07 15.15 7.10
C SER A 148 -20.80 14.37 8.21
N LEU A 149 -21.18 13.12 7.95
CA LEU A 149 -21.85 12.20 8.88
C LEU A 149 -20.90 11.13 9.43
N ASP A 150 -19.59 11.30 9.21
CA ASP A 150 -18.50 10.42 9.65
C ASP A 150 -18.47 9.03 8.96
N ASN A 151 -19.14 8.89 7.80
CA ASN A 151 -18.99 7.69 6.98
C ASN A 151 -17.67 7.76 6.21
N THR A 152 -16.77 6.81 6.46
CA THR A 152 -15.46 6.77 5.82
C THR A 152 -15.38 5.66 4.78
N GLY A 153 -15.11 6.05 3.53
CA GLY A 153 -14.72 5.15 2.46
C GLY A 153 -13.21 5.09 2.29
N TYR A 154 -12.72 3.94 1.86
CA TYR A 154 -11.29 3.65 1.70
C TYR A 154 -11.01 3.12 0.30
N LEU A 155 -9.90 3.56 -0.28
CA LEU A 155 -9.43 3.10 -1.59
C LEU A 155 -7.94 2.79 -1.52
N LEU A 156 -7.56 1.52 -1.67
CA LEU A 156 -6.16 1.13 -1.82
C LEU A 156 -5.66 1.61 -3.19
N THR A 157 -4.64 2.47 -3.21
CA THR A 157 -4.14 3.14 -4.42
C THR A 157 -2.80 2.59 -4.89
N LYS A 158 -1.95 2.15 -3.96
CA LYS A 158 -0.61 1.64 -4.25
C LYS A 158 -0.17 0.65 -3.18
N VAL A 159 0.69 -0.29 -3.57
CA VAL A 159 1.39 -1.18 -2.65
C VAL A 159 2.87 -1.23 -3.03
N ASN A 160 3.75 -1.00 -2.06
CA ASN A 160 5.19 -1.13 -2.19
C ASN A 160 5.70 -2.14 -1.17
N GLY A 161 6.86 -2.73 -1.42
CA GLY A 161 7.48 -3.58 -0.41
C GLY A 161 8.62 -4.40 -0.97
N GLY A 162 9.06 -5.38 -0.18
CA GLY A 162 10.13 -6.27 -0.58
C GLY A 162 10.66 -7.12 0.56
N TRP A 163 11.78 -7.77 0.25
CA TRP A 163 12.52 -8.67 1.12
C TRP A 163 14.01 -8.37 0.97
N GLN A 164 14.60 -7.75 1.98
CA GLN A 164 16.03 -7.47 2.02
C GLN A 164 16.75 -8.66 2.64
N ILE A 165 17.61 -9.31 1.86
CA ILE A 165 18.50 -10.37 2.34
C ILE A 165 19.59 -9.70 3.17
N GLN A 166 19.71 -10.12 4.43
CA GLN A 166 20.73 -9.67 5.39
C GLN A 166 21.77 -10.76 5.65
N ASP A 167 21.38 -12.04 5.50
CA ASP A 167 22.29 -13.20 5.48
C ASP A 167 22.49 -13.70 4.05
N ALA A 168 23.74 -13.64 3.56
CA ALA A 168 24.10 -14.06 2.20
C ALA A 168 23.89 -15.57 1.93
N GLN A 169 23.70 -16.39 2.95
CA GLN A 169 23.36 -17.82 2.82
C GLN A 169 21.89 -18.04 2.46
N VAL A 170 21.04 -17.01 2.56
CA VAL A 170 19.62 -17.09 2.25
C VAL A 170 19.37 -16.66 0.81
N SER A 171 18.57 -17.46 0.10
CA SER A 171 18.06 -17.15 -1.23
C SER A 171 16.54 -17.07 -1.24
N LEU A 172 16.01 -16.28 -2.18
CA LEU A 172 14.58 -15.98 -2.32
C LEU A 172 14.05 -16.45 -3.68
N SER A 173 12.89 -17.10 -3.68
CA SER A 173 12.20 -17.56 -4.89
C SER A 173 10.67 -17.56 -4.69
N ASN A 174 9.92 -17.84 -5.76
CA ASN A 174 8.46 -18.02 -5.70
C ASN A 174 7.71 -16.87 -5.00
N ARG A 175 8.10 -15.63 -5.32
CA ARG A 175 7.50 -14.44 -4.73
C ARG A 175 6.10 -14.24 -5.30
N THR A 176 5.13 -14.00 -4.43
CA THR A 176 3.78 -13.61 -4.81
C THR A 176 3.36 -12.40 -3.98
N VAL A 177 2.71 -11.44 -4.63
CA VAL A 177 2.14 -10.25 -4.00
C VAL A 177 0.70 -10.16 -4.43
N GLN A 178 -0.21 -10.29 -3.49
CA GLN A 178 -1.63 -10.13 -3.70
C GLN A 178 -2.08 -8.84 -3.02
N TYR A 179 -2.84 -8.01 -3.71
CA TYR A 179 -3.44 -6.82 -3.11
C TYR A 179 -4.91 -6.74 -3.47
N TYR A 180 -5.69 -6.18 -2.54
CA TYR A 180 -7.14 -6.22 -2.61
C TYR A 180 -7.78 -4.98 -1.98
N CYS A 181 -8.98 -4.66 -2.46
CA CYS A 181 -9.88 -3.65 -1.93
C CYS A 181 -11.31 -4.14 -2.18
N SER A 182 -11.90 -4.77 -1.16
CA SER A 182 -13.20 -5.44 -1.26
C SER A 182 -14.11 -5.02 -0.12
N GLY A 183 -15.41 -4.90 -0.38
CA GLY A 183 -16.40 -4.43 0.60
C GLY A 183 -17.59 -3.76 -0.09
N MET A 184 -18.53 -3.27 0.70
CA MET A 184 -19.64 -2.44 0.21
C MET A 184 -19.10 -1.10 -0.29
N THR A 185 -19.63 -0.56 -1.39
CA THR A 185 -19.19 0.75 -1.90
C THR A 185 -19.77 1.91 -1.08
N ILE A 186 -19.04 3.03 -0.98
CA ILE A 186 -19.50 4.22 -0.24
C ILE A 186 -20.83 4.80 -0.72
N ASP A 187 -21.15 4.66 -2.01
CA ASP A 187 -22.38 5.19 -2.62
C ASP A 187 -23.63 4.33 -2.34
N SER A 188 -23.64 3.54 -1.26
CA SER A 188 -24.67 2.53 -0.95
C SER A 188 -24.91 1.49 -2.06
N GLY A 189 -23.91 1.30 -2.94
CA GLY A 189 -23.95 0.34 -4.05
C GLY A 189 -23.56 -1.10 -3.66
N PRO A 190 -23.55 -2.03 -4.63
CA PRO A 190 -23.25 -3.43 -4.39
C PRO A 190 -21.83 -3.64 -3.87
N SER A 191 -21.59 -4.75 -3.17
CA SER A 191 -20.24 -5.15 -2.77
C SER A 191 -19.34 -5.37 -3.98
N VAL A 192 -18.11 -4.83 -3.89
CA VAL A 192 -17.07 -4.97 -4.91
C VAL A 192 -15.96 -5.88 -4.41
N LYS A 193 -15.29 -6.56 -5.35
CA LYS A 193 -14.08 -7.34 -5.11
C LYS A 193 -13.00 -6.91 -6.09
N GLN A 194 -12.17 -5.96 -5.68
CA GLN A 194 -11.03 -5.49 -6.47
C GLN A 194 -9.79 -6.22 -5.98
N LYS A 195 -9.16 -7.05 -6.81
CA LYS A 195 -8.06 -7.93 -6.39
C LYS A 195 -7.14 -8.25 -7.55
N TYR A 196 -5.84 -8.21 -7.30
CA TYR A 196 -4.82 -8.68 -8.23
C TYR A 196 -3.76 -9.50 -7.52
N THR A 197 -3.13 -10.40 -8.27
CA THR A 197 -1.98 -11.20 -7.84
C THR A 197 -0.85 -10.95 -8.82
N GLN A 198 0.34 -10.65 -8.29
CA GLN A 198 1.57 -10.40 -9.02
C GLN A 198 2.64 -11.40 -8.58
N THR A 199 3.54 -11.77 -9.49
CA THR A 199 4.66 -12.68 -9.20
C THR A 199 5.98 -11.99 -9.53
N PRO A 200 6.49 -11.10 -8.66
CA PRO A 200 7.70 -10.35 -8.94
C PRO A 200 8.93 -11.27 -9.06
N THR A 201 9.82 -10.95 -9.99
CA THR A 201 11.12 -11.62 -10.12
C THR A 201 12.17 -10.99 -9.21
N ALA A 202 12.04 -9.70 -8.91
CA ALA A 202 12.92 -8.95 -8.01
C ALA A 202 12.51 -9.07 -6.53
N ASN A 203 13.44 -8.73 -5.64
CA ASN A 203 13.22 -8.69 -4.19
C ASN A 203 12.43 -7.47 -3.70
N ALA A 204 12.13 -6.52 -4.59
CA ALA A 204 11.32 -5.36 -4.30
C ALA A 204 10.20 -5.24 -5.33
N TYR A 205 9.09 -4.64 -4.91
CA TYR A 205 7.92 -4.42 -5.76
C TYR A 205 7.26 -3.06 -5.46
N ALA A 206 6.63 -2.50 -6.48
CA ALA A 206 5.83 -1.29 -6.42
C ALA A 206 4.71 -1.38 -7.46
N TYR A 207 3.46 -1.42 -7.01
CA TYR A 207 2.30 -1.56 -7.88
C TYR A 207 1.27 -0.49 -7.57
N ASN A 208 0.92 0.31 -8.57
CA ASN A 208 -0.31 1.10 -8.51
C ASN A 208 -1.50 0.15 -8.72
N THR A 209 -2.51 0.23 -7.86
CA THR A 209 -3.57 -0.78 -7.86
C THR A 209 -4.53 -0.64 -9.04
N GLY A 210 -4.71 0.59 -9.55
CA GLY A 210 -5.73 0.91 -10.55
C GLY A 210 -7.17 0.75 -10.05
N PHE A 211 -7.36 0.56 -8.73
CA PHE A 211 -8.69 0.46 -8.13
C PHE A 211 -9.39 1.82 -8.19
N THR A 212 -10.71 1.80 -8.36
CA THR A 212 -11.53 3.02 -8.54
C THR A 212 -12.71 3.10 -7.59
N LYS A 213 -13.04 2.02 -6.88
CA LYS A 213 -14.19 1.95 -6.00
C LYS A 213 -13.75 2.04 -4.54
N TYR A 214 -14.20 3.09 -3.87
CA TYR A 214 -14.08 3.23 -2.42
C TYR A 214 -14.99 2.22 -1.72
N VAL A 215 -14.46 1.54 -0.71
CA VAL A 215 -15.21 0.59 0.13
C VAL A 215 -15.42 1.15 1.53
N VAL A 216 -16.58 0.90 2.12
CA VAL A 216 -16.92 1.33 3.48
C VAL A 216 -16.96 0.16 4.43
N LYS A 217 -16.64 0.44 5.70
CA LYS A 217 -16.91 -0.48 6.80
C LYS A 217 -18.43 -0.53 7.03
N TRP A 218 -19.07 -1.56 6.50
CA TRP A 218 -20.46 -1.91 6.82
C TRP A 218 -20.49 -3.33 7.38
N GLN A 219 -20.96 -3.50 8.62
CA GLN A 219 -21.08 -4.79 9.31
C GLN A 219 -19.80 -5.67 9.27
N GLY A 220 -18.62 -5.05 9.27
CA GLY A 220 -17.35 -5.77 9.34
C GLY A 220 -16.94 -6.53 8.07
N SER A 221 -17.34 -6.04 6.89
CA SER A 221 -17.17 -6.77 5.61
C SER A 221 -16.13 -6.17 4.65
N ALA A 222 -15.47 -5.06 5.03
CA ALA A 222 -14.50 -4.41 4.15
C ALA A 222 -13.07 -4.83 4.48
N SER A 223 -12.27 -4.99 3.44
CA SER A 223 -10.90 -5.46 3.54
C SER A 223 -10.07 -4.81 2.44
N ILE A 224 -9.03 -4.10 2.83
CA ILE A 224 -8.07 -3.47 1.92
C ILE A 224 -6.65 -3.84 2.35
N GLY A 225 -5.72 -3.89 1.41
CA GLY A 225 -4.32 -4.10 1.73
C GLY A 225 -3.72 -5.20 0.89
N MET A 226 -2.81 -5.96 1.48
CA MET A 226 -2.00 -6.90 0.71
C MET A 226 -1.47 -8.07 1.54
N THR A 227 -1.17 -9.15 0.82
CA THR A 227 -0.45 -10.31 1.34
C THR A 227 0.72 -10.59 0.41
N SER A 228 1.90 -10.79 0.98
CA SER A 228 3.11 -11.17 0.27
C SER A 228 3.55 -12.56 0.74
N THR A 229 3.97 -13.40 -0.20
CA THR A 229 4.58 -14.69 0.10
C THR A 229 5.90 -14.83 -0.65
N VAL A 230 6.85 -15.53 -0.03
CA VAL A 230 8.15 -15.84 -0.64
C VAL A 230 8.68 -17.14 -0.08
N LYS A 231 9.33 -17.92 -0.94
CA LYS A 231 10.12 -19.08 -0.52
C LYS A 231 11.53 -18.63 -0.15
N LEU A 232 11.91 -18.92 1.09
CA LEU A 232 13.26 -18.77 1.65
C LEU A 232 13.99 -20.11 1.49
N THR A 233 15.28 -20.09 1.14
CA THR A 233 16.11 -21.30 1.09
C THR A 233 17.50 -21.00 1.63
N ARG A 234 17.96 -21.83 2.57
CA ARG A 234 19.30 -21.78 3.18
C ARG A 234 19.88 -23.19 3.15
N GLY A 235 20.96 -23.39 2.41
CA GLY A 235 21.46 -24.74 2.10
C GLY A 235 20.39 -25.57 1.38
N THR A 236 20.05 -26.73 1.94
CA THR A 236 18.98 -27.62 1.43
C THR A 236 17.62 -27.37 2.06
N ALA A 237 17.55 -26.57 3.14
CA ALA A 237 16.33 -26.31 3.88
C ALA A 237 15.53 -25.16 3.26
N ASN A 238 14.20 -25.24 3.39
CA ASN A 238 13.28 -24.27 2.79
C ASN A 238 12.18 -23.87 3.78
N TRP A 239 11.76 -22.62 3.65
CA TRP A 239 10.61 -22.07 4.38
C TRP A 239 9.73 -21.27 3.44
N ASN A 240 8.43 -21.29 3.69
CA ASN A 240 7.50 -20.35 3.07
C ASN A 240 7.20 -19.26 4.08
N PHE A 241 7.57 -18.03 3.74
CA PHE A 241 7.20 -16.86 4.51
C PHE A 241 5.95 -16.23 3.91
N SER A 242 4.96 -15.96 4.74
CA SER A 242 3.73 -15.26 4.39
C SER A 242 3.51 -14.10 5.35
N PHE A 243 3.18 -12.94 4.79
CA PHE A 243 3.02 -11.71 5.52
C PHE A 243 1.89 -10.86 4.94
N THR A 244 0.94 -10.49 5.79
CA THR A 244 -0.20 -9.64 5.43
C THR A 244 -0.06 -8.26 6.06
N ASN A 245 -0.13 -7.21 5.22
CA ASN A 245 -0.34 -5.82 5.63
C ASN A 245 -1.72 -5.39 5.15
N ASP A 246 -2.72 -5.60 6.00
CA ASP A 246 -4.11 -5.33 5.71
C ASP A 246 -4.72 -4.29 6.64
N HIS A 247 -5.80 -3.71 6.15
CA HIS A 247 -6.66 -2.78 6.85
C HIS A 247 -8.14 -3.14 6.63
N ILE A 248 -8.93 -2.66 7.60
CA ILE A 248 -10.38 -2.70 7.78
C ILE A 248 -10.93 -3.98 8.39
N GLU A 249 -11.71 -3.76 9.45
CA GLU A 249 -12.64 -4.65 10.14
C GLU A 249 -14.00 -4.62 9.49
#